data_AF-A0A0S8DPZ7-F1
#
_entry.id   AF-A0A0S8DPZ7-F1
#
_cell.length_a   1.000
_cell.length_b   1.000
_cell.length_c   1.000
_cell.angle_alpha   90.00
_cell.angle_beta   90.00
_cell.angle_gamma   90.00
#
_symmetry.space_group_name_H-M   'P 1'
#
loop_
_entity.id
_entity.type
_entity.pdbx_description
1 polymer ?
#
loop_
_entity_poly.entity_id
_entity_poly.type
_entity_poly.pdbx_seq_one_letter_code
_entity_poly.pdbx_strand_id
1 'polypeptide(L)'
;MPFMRIFPLAERDSSMPDHLGHGHPARCSAQRPFGADEYYLNINEVASFEECPLYLVSQSEHNALVNGIRLRLHSGEIVVVPDDPEDTQNGFLSVLQRAARGEVVEMEYSRHLRELEKANRL
;
A
#
# COMPACT_ATOMS: atom_id res chain seq x y z
N MET A 1 6.52 14.46 -16.06
CA MET A 1 7.31 13.47 -15.30
C MET A 1 6.31 12.54 -14.63
N PRO A 2 6.49 11.22 -14.71
CA PRO A 2 5.51 10.24 -14.24
C PRO A 2 5.55 10.09 -12.71
N PHE A 3 4.55 10.65 -12.03
CA PHE A 3 4.42 10.59 -10.57
C PHE A 3 3.14 9.86 -10.18
N MET A 4 3.20 9.13 -9.08
CA MET A 4 2.07 8.49 -8.43
C MET A 4 1.98 9.00 -6.99
N ARG A 5 0.79 9.42 -6.58
CA ARG A 5 0.49 9.64 -5.16
C ARG A 5 0.12 8.30 -4.52
N ILE A 6 0.86 7.90 -3.49
CA ILE A 6 0.61 6.69 -2.71
C ILE A 6 0.47 7.03 -1.21
N PHE A 7 -0.15 6.10 -0.48
CA PHE A 7 -0.38 6.19 0.96
C PHE A 7 0.22 4.95 1.64
N PRO A 8 1.55 4.90 1.82
CA PRO A 8 2.22 3.74 2.38
C PRO A 8 1.86 3.52 3.85
N LEU A 9 1.72 2.25 4.22
CA LEU A 9 1.50 1.81 5.59
C LEU A 9 2.82 1.43 6.23
N ALA A 10 3.00 1.82 7.50
CA ALA A 10 4.13 1.40 8.30
C ALA A 10 4.04 -0.10 8.62
N GLU A 11 4.99 -0.88 8.10
CA GLU A 11 5.15 -2.29 8.46
C GLU A 11 5.64 -2.40 9.92
N ARG A 12 5.04 -3.31 10.70
CA ARG A 12 5.37 -3.52 12.12
C ARG A 12 6.63 -4.35 12.30
N ASP A 13 6.79 -5.35 11.45
CA ASP A 13 7.96 -6.20 11.40
C ASP A 13 8.72 -5.76 10.16
N SER A 14 9.94 -5.24 10.30
CA SER A 14 10.76 -4.88 9.16
C SER A 14 11.01 -6.14 8.34
N SER A 15 10.34 -6.28 7.19
CA SER A 15 10.64 -7.35 6.26
C SER A 15 12.11 -7.20 5.83
N MET A 16 12.92 -8.23 6.06
CA MET A 16 14.30 -8.18 5.55
C MET A 16 14.22 -8.00 4.03
N PRO A 17 15.09 -7.18 3.41
CA PRO A 17 15.06 -6.93 1.97
C PRO A 17 15.07 -8.22 1.13
N ASP A 18 15.66 -9.28 1.67
CA ASP A 18 15.75 -10.61 1.06
C ASP A 18 14.40 -11.34 0.94
N HIS A 19 13.34 -10.86 1.60
CA HIS A 19 12.00 -11.46 1.55
C HIS A 19 11.10 -10.89 0.45
N LEU A 20 11.59 -9.93 -0.35
CA LEU A 20 10.89 -9.46 -1.54
C LEU A 20 10.95 -10.54 -2.63
N GLY A 21 9.81 -11.06 -3.08
CA GLY A 21 9.67 -12.12 -4.08
C GLY A 21 9.22 -13.46 -3.51
N HIS A 22 9.04 -13.55 -2.19
CA HIS A 22 8.76 -14.80 -1.48
C HIS A 22 7.32 -14.91 -0.97
N GLY A 23 6.44 -13.95 -1.32
CA GLY A 23 5.03 -14.00 -0.94
C GLY A 23 4.78 -13.91 0.57
N HIS A 24 5.73 -13.35 1.33
CA HIS A 24 5.56 -13.15 2.76
C HIS A 24 4.46 -12.13 3.04
N PRO A 25 3.62 -12.36 4.06
CA PRO A 25 2.59 -11.41 4.37
C PRO A 25 3.20 -10.19 5.08
N ALA A 26 2.93 -8.99 4.59
CA ALA A 26 3.26 -7.76 5.29
C ALA A 26 2.30 -7.57 6.48
N ARG A 27 2.75 -6.99 7.58
CA ARG A 27 1.91 -6.74 8.76
C ARG A 27 1.94 -5.26 9.10
N CYS A 28 0.81 -4.58 8.93
CA CYS A 28 0.69 -3.14 9.16
C CYS A 28 -0.39 -2.85 10.19
N SER A 29 -0.27 -1.74 10.92
CA SER A 29 -1.30 -1.33 11.87
C SER A 29 -2.55 -0.81 11.14
N ALA A 30 -3.72 -1.32 11.53
CA ALA A 30 -5.01 -0.96 10.95
C ALA A 30 -5.66 0.31 11.58
N GLN A 31 -4.96 1.00 12.48
CA GLN A 31 -5.54 1.99 13.40
C GLN A 31 -5.39 3.47 12.98
N ARG A 32 -5.25 3.80 11.68
CA ARG A 32 -5.11 5.22 11.28
C ARG A 32 -6.26 5.72 10.40
N PRO A 33 -6.84 6.88 10.71
CA PRO A 33 -7.91 7.50 9.94
C PRO A 33 -7.36 8.30 8.75
N PHE A 34 -6.49 7.71 7.92
CA PHE A 34 -5.69 8.42 6.88
C PHE A 34 -4.48 9.22 7.39
N GLY A 35 -3.73 8.65 8.35
CA GLY A 35 -2.44 9.19 8.80
C GLY A 35 -1.22 8.52 8.16
N ALA A 36 -1.38 7.89 6.99
CA ALA A 36 -0.25 7.49 6.18
C ALA A 36 0.29 8.76 5.51
N ASP A 37 1.58 9.03 5.65
CA ASP A 37 2.16 10.22 5.02
C ASP A 37 1.96 10.12 3.50
N GLU A 38 1.52 11.23 2.89
CA GLU A 38 1.38 11.30 1.45
C GLU A 38 2.76 11.20 0.80
N TYR A 39 2.96 10.19 -0.03
CA TYR A 39 4.21 10.00 -0.78
C TYR A 39 3.94 10.29 -2.26
N TYR A 40 4.57 11.35 -2.77
CA TYR A 40 4.65 11.61 -4.20
C TYR A 40 5.86 10.87 -4.76
N LEU A 41 5.61 9.67 -5.29
CA LEU A 41 6.65 8.78 -5.78
C LEU A 41 6.87 9.00 -7.27
N ASN A 42 8.10 9.29 -7.69
CA ASN A 42 8.45 9.21 -9.10
C ASN A 42 8.53 7.73 -9.46
N ILE A 43 7.85 7.28 -10.53
CA ILE A 43 7.85 5.83 -10.85
C ILE A 43 9.26 5.31 -11.16
N ASN A 44 10.18 6.18 -11.58
CA ASN A 44 11.57 5.81 -11.83
C ASN A 44 12.35 5.53 -10.54
N GLU A 45 11.81 5.86 -9.37
CA GLU A 45 12.39 5.50 -8.08
C GLU A 45 12.02 4.09 -7.65
N VAL A 46 11.02 3.47 -8.29
CA VAL A 46 10.62 2.08 -8.03
C VAL A 46 11.66 1.13 -8.63
N ALA A 47 12.48 0.53 -7.78
CA ALA A 47 13.47 -0.47 -8.19
C ALA A 47 12.82 -1.83 -8.49
N SER A 48 11.84 -2.22 -7.68
CA SER A 48 11.07 -3.46 -7.85
C SER A 48 9.81 -3.44 -6.99
N PHE A 49 8.81 -4.24 -7.33
CA PHE A 49 7.61 -4.42 -6.52
C PHE A 49 7.07 -5.84 -6.63
N GLU A 50 6.28 -6.26 -5.64
CA GLU A 50 5.54 -7.53 -5.67
C GLU A 50 4.16 -7.39 -5.04
N GLU A 51 3.22 -8.21 -5.48
CA GLU A 51 1.98 -8.48 -4.76
C GLU A 51 2.29 -9.30 -3.50
N CYS A 52 1.72 -8.89 -2.37
CA CYS A 52 1.84 -9.64 -1.14
C CYS A 52 0.55 -9.60 -0.33
N PRO A 53 0.21 -10.67 0.41
CA PRO A 53 -0.85 -10.59 1.40
C PRO A 53 -0.51 -9.53 2.46
N LEU A 54 -1.47 -8.71 2.85
CA LEU A 54 -1.31 -7.66 3.85
C LEU A 54 -2.23 -7.93 5.04
N TYR A 55 -1.64 -8.22 6.19
CA TYR A 55 -2.36 -8.27 7.46
C TYR A 55 -2.48 -6.86 8.05
N LEU A 56 -3.70 -6.33 8.04
CA LEU A 56 -4.08 -5.14 8.78
C LEU A 56 -4.38 -5.54 10.22
N VAL A 57 -3.48 -5.20 11.15
CA VAL A 57 -3.52 -5.59 12.55
C VAL A 57 -4.12 -4.47 13.41
N SER A 58 -5.24 -4.73 14.08
CA SER A 58 -5.83 -3.81 15.05
C SER A 58 -5.61 -4.30 16.49
N GLN A 59 -5.61 -3.38 17.46
CA GLN A 59 -5.66 -3.75 18.88
C GLN A 59 -7.08 -4.20 19.32
N SER A 60 -8.13 -3.85 18.55
CA SER A 60 -9.54 -4.14 18.84
C SER A 60 -10.08 -5.39 18.12
N GLU A 61 -9.25 -6.43 18.01
CA GLU A 61 -9.57 -7.80 17.53
C GLU A 61 -9.83 -8.01 16.02
N HIS A 62 -10.23 -7.01 15.24
CA HIS A 62 -10.38 -7.18 13.79
C HIS A 62 -9.02 -7.09 13.05
N ASN A 63 -8.36 -8.23 12.90
CA ASN A 63 -7.26 -8.38 11.94
C ASN A 63 -7.83 -8.84 10.60
N ALA A 64 -7.49 -8.13 9.52
CA ALA A 64 -7.94 -8.50 8.18
C ALA A 64 -6.75 -8.85 7.29
N LEU A 65 -6.95 -9.86 6.45
CA LEU A 65 -6.04 -10.16 5.36
C LEU A 65 -6.60 -9.53 4.08
N VAL A 66 -5.86 -8.58 3.52
CA VAL A 66 -6.20 -7.88 2.28
C VAL A 66 -5.06 -7.97 1.29
N ASN A 67 -5.29 -7.50 0.07
CA ASN A 67 -4.24 -7.37 -0.93
C ASN A 67 -3.35 -6.16 -0.62
N GLY A 68 -2.05 -6.31 -0.84
CA GLY A 68 -1.08 -5.22 -0.72
C GLY A 68 0.07 -5.38 -1.71
N ILE A 69 0.83 -4.31 -1.86
CA ILE A 69 2.02 -4.24 -2.70
C ILE A 69 3.20 -3.85 -1.84
N ARG A 70 4.28 -4.62 -1.92
CA ARG A 70 5.58 -4.23 -1.36
C ARG A 70 6.42 -3.60 -2.46
N LEU A 71 6.81 -2.35 -2.27
CA LEU A 71 7.64 -1.55 -3.16
C LEU A 71 9.04 -1.42 -2.56
N ARG A 72 10.07 -1.67 -3.36
CA ARG A 72 11.46 -1.33 -3.04
C ARG A 72 11.88 -0.13 -3.88
N LEU A 73 12.34 0.92 -3.22
CA LEU A 73 12.86 2.11 -3.86
C LEU A 73 14.36 1.95 -4.19
N HIS A 74 14.88 2.74 -5.13
CA HIS A 74 16.32 2.78 -5.43
C HIS A 74 17.17 3.24 -4.24
N SER A 75 16.59 3.97 -3.27
CA SER A 75 17.22 4.31 -1.99
C SER A 75 17.45 3.08 -1.09
N GLY A 76 16.79 1.95 -1.40
CA GLY A 76 16.74 0.77 -0.54
C GLY A 76 15.58 0.77 0.44
N GLU A 77 14.81 1.86 0.54
CA GLU A 77 13.60 1.93 1.35
C GLU A 77 12.55 0.95 0.84
N ILE A 78 11.85 0.29 1.77
CA ILE A 78 10.73 -0.60 1.48
C ILE A 78 9.47 0.04 2.02
N VAL A 79 8.47 0.18 1.15
CA VAL A 79 7.15 0.70 1.53
C VAL A 79 6.07 -0.30 1.15
N VAL A 80 5.04 -0.41 1.99
CA VAL A 80 3.89 -1.28 1.76
C VAL A 80 2.70 -0.42 1.43
N VAL A 81 2.01 -0.69 0.32
CA VAL A 81 0.81 0.05 -0.08
C VAL A 81 -0.37 -0.93 -0.12
N PRO A 82 -1.53 -0.60 0.45
CA PRO A 82 -2.72 -1.42 0.27
C PRO A 82 -3.16 -1.43 -1.19
N ASP A 83 -3.53 -2.59 -1.71
CA ASP A 83 -4.06 -2.76 -3.07
C ASP A 83 -5.37 -3.55 -3.06
N ASP A 84 -6.29 -3.05 -2.23
CA ASP A 84 -7.63 -3.57 -2.02
C ASP A 84 -8.67 -2.51 -2.43
N PRO A 85 -8.77 -2.21 -3.74
CA PRO A 85 -9.66 -1.16 -4.24
C PRO A 85 -11.14 -1.52 -4.04
N GLU A 86 -12.01 -0.50 -3.99
CA GLU A 86 -13.45 -0.69 -4.19
C GLU A 86 -13.75 -1.21 -5.61
N ASP A 87 -14.92 -1.83 -5.85
CA ASP A 87 -15.22 -2.56 -7.11
C ASP A 87 -15.09 -1.70 -8.39
N THR A 88 -15.08 -0.37 -8.24
CA THR A 88 -14.96 0.62 -9.32
C THR A 88 -13.59 1.29 -9.42
N GLN A 89 -12.67 1.01 -8.50
CA GLN A 89 -11.36 1.65 -8.41
C GLN A 89 -10.26 0.82 -9.08
N ASN A 90 -9.17 1.49 -9.50
CA ASN A 90 -8.04 0.84 -10.16
C ASN A 90 -7.04 0.32 -9.12
N GLY A 91 -6.61 -0.94 -9.27
CA GLY A 91 -5.50 -1.49 -8.50
C GLY A 91 -4.13 -0.98 -8.94
N PHE A 92 -3.09 -1.30 -8.17
CA PHE A 92 -1.73 -0.77 -8.29
C PHE A 92 -1.16 -0.87 -9.70
N LEU A 93 -1.24 -2.04 -10.35
CA LEU A 93 -0.69 -2.25 -11.69
C LEU A 93 -1.31 -1.30 -12.72
N SER A 94 -2.63 -1.09 -12.66
CA SER A 94 -3.34 -0.18 -13.56
C SER A 94 -2.94 1.27 -13.33
N VAL A 95 -2.78 1.67 -12.06
CA VAL A 95 -2.30 3.01 -11.69
C VAL A 95 -0.86 3.21 -12.17
N LEU A 96 0.02 2.23 -11.97
CA LEU A 96 1.41 2.27 -12.42
C LEU A 96 1.53 2.39 -13.95
N GLN A 97 0.73 1.63 -14.71
CA GLN A 97 0.71 1.71 -16.16
C GLN A 97 0.27 3.09 -16.67
N ARG A 98 -0.71 3.70 -16.02
CA ARG A 98 -1.16 5.06 -16.35
C ARG A 98 -0.09 6.10 -16.01
N ALA A 99 0.53 5.99 -14.84
CA ALA A 99 1.67 6.82 -14.46
C ALA A 99 2.79 6.74 -15.51
N ALA A 100 3.13 5.54 -15.97
CA ALA A 100 4.15 5.30 -17.00
C ALA A 100 3.85 5.96 -18.35
N ARG A 101 2.58 6.26 -18.65
CA ARG A 101 2.17 7.03 -19.84
C ARG A 101 2.27 8.55 -19.65
N GLY A 102 2.75 8.99 -18.48
CA GLY A 102 2.91 10.40 -18.13
C GLY A 102 1.69 11.02 -17.46
N GLU A 103 0.67 10.23 -17.10
CA GLU A 103 -0.46 10.71 -16.31
C GLU A 103 -0.05 10.94 -14.85
N VAL A 104 -0.58 11.99 -14.22
CA VAL A 104 -0.53 12.12 -12.76
C VAL A 104 -1.68 11.31 -12.19
N VAL A 105 -1.35 10.33 -11.37
CA VAL A 105 -2.32 9.36 -10.83
C VAL A 105 -2.19 9.23 -9.34
N GLU A 106 -3.26 8.74 -8.73
CA GLU A 106 -3.37 8.54 -7.30
C GLU A 106 -3.86 7.13 -7.02
N MET A 107 -3.25 6.51 -6.01
CA MET A 107 -3.78 5.29 -5.41
C MET A 107 -4.83 5.62 -4.38
N GLU A 108 -5.97 4.97 -4.51
CA GLU A 108 -7.04 5.05 -3.53
C GLU A 108 -6.69 4.24 -2.27
N TYR A 109 -7.34 4.58 -1.17
CA TYR A 109 -7.22 3.83 0.08
C TYR A 109 -7.90 2.46 0.01
N SER A 110 -7.41 1.48 0.80
CA SER A 110 -8.07 0.18 0.93
C SER A 110 -9.52 0.32 1.42
N ARG A 111 -10.40 -0.45 0.78
CA ARG A 111 -11.80 -0.65 1.19
C ARG A 111 -11.91 -1.01 2.67
N HIS A 112 -11.10 -1.94 3.13
CA HIS A 112 -11.11 -2.37 4.54
C HIS A 112 -10.78 -1.24 5.52
N LEU A 113 -9.74 -0.44 5.24
CA LEU A 113 -9.38 0.69 6.11
C LEU A 113 -10.49 1.74 6.17
N ARG A 114 -11.19 1.98 5.05
CA ARG A 114 -12.36 2.87 5.01
C ARG A 114 -13.53 2.34 5.84
N GLU A 115 -13.83 1.04 5.79
CA GLU A 115 -14.89 0.43 6.60
C GLU A 115 -14.56 0.44 8.09
N LEU A 116 -13.31 0.13 8.47
CA LEU A 116 -12.86 0.26 9.86
C LEU A 116 -13.00 1.70 10.38
N GLU A 117 -12.71 2.69 9.55
CA GLU A 117 -12.91 4.09 9.93
C GLU A 117 -14.38 4.40 10.19
N LYS A 118 -15.29 3.97 9.30
CA LYS A 118 -16.74 4.15 9.50
C LYS A 118 -17.21 3.52 10.81
N ALA A 119 -16.71 2.33 11.13
CA ALA A 119 -17.06 1.61 12.36
C ALA A 119 -16.51 2.29 13.63
N ASN A 120 -15.30 2.86 13.58
CA ASN A 120 -14.67 3.53 14.73
C ASN A 120 -15.17 4.98 14.96
N ARG A 121 -15.91 5.56 14.00
CA ARG A 121 -16.51 6.90 14.12
C ARG A 121 -17.93 6.88 14.74
N LEU A 122 -18.47 5.69 15.04
CA LEU A 122 -19.75 5.46 15.72
C LEU A 122 -19.54 5.19 17.20
#